data_AF-A0A8H2ZZE5-F1
#
_entry.id   AF-A0A8H2ZZE5-F1
#
_cell.length_a   1.000
_cell.length_b   1.000
_cell.length_c   1.000
_cell.angle_alpha   90.00
_cell.angle_beta   90.00
_cell.angle_gamma   90.00
#
_symmetry.space_group_name_H-M   'P 1'
#
loop_
_entity.id
_entity.type
_entity.pdbx_description
1 polymer ?
#
loop_
_entity_poly.entity_id
_entity_poly.type
_entity_poly.pdbx_seq_one_letter_code
_entity_poly.pdbx_strand_id
1 'polypeptide(L)'
;MYNNYFNDITGHALDADVGGTVLAEGNYFNKVKTPSTGNVNGAVFAPTSATMANQCSTSLGRKCVLNTLGGGSGALTNTAKNSIVSQFTASVVKSASIMDPSTVASYVLANAGTGKVN
;
A
#
# COMPACT_ATOMS: atom_id res chain seq x y z
N MET A 1 -0.19 -5.87 1.00
CA MET A 1 0.73 -5.52 -0.10
C MET A 1 1.67 -4.42 0.37
N TYR A 2 2.98 -4.57 0.13
CA TYR A 2 3.94 -3.55 0.53
C TYR A 2 5.07 -3.37 -0.48
N ASN A 3 5.64 -2.17 -0.52
CA ASN A 3 6.80 -1.78 -1.36
C ASN A 3 6.70 -2.10 -2.86
N ASN A 4 5.51 -1.89 -3.43
CA ASN A 4 5.29 -1.97 -4.88
C ASN A 4 5.41 -0.60 -5.53
N TYR A 5 5.86 -0.59 -6.80
CA TYR A 5 5.88 0.60 -7.65
C TYR A 5 4.81 0.47 -8.75
N PHE A 6 3.72 1.23 -8.61
CA PHE A 6 2.67 1.34 -9.61
C PHE A 6 2.98 2.54 -10.50
N ASN A 7 3.19 2.31 -11.80
CA ASN A 7 3.68 3.34 -12.70
C ASN A 7 2.86 3.40 -13.99
N ASP A 8 2.46 4.62 -14.37
CA ASP A 8 1.83 4.94 -15.65
C ASP A 8 0.57 4.11 -15.95
N ILE A 9 -0.38 4.13 -15.00
CA ILE A 9 -1.65 3.41 -15.10
C ILE A 9 -2.75 4.41 -15.46
N THR A 10 -3.26 4.29 -16.68
CA THR A 10 -4.33 5.16 -17.21
C THR A 10 -5.73 4.79 -16.71
N GLY A 11 -5.88 3.60 -16.12
CA GLY A 11 -7.09 3.10 -15.47
C GLY A 11 -7.02 3.18 -13.94
N HIS A 12 -7.30 2.06 -13.28
CA HIS A 12 -7.21 1.93 -11.82
C HIS A 12 -6.21 0.86 -11.38
N ALA A 13 -5.71 0.95 -10.14
CA ALA A 13 -4.76 -0.01 -9.58
C ALA A 13 -5.38 -0.93 -8.52
N LEU A 14 -5.98 -0.36 -7.47
CA LEU A 14 -6.60 -1.13 -6.38
C LEU A 14 -8.13 -1.11 -6.51
N ASP A 15 -8.74 -2.28 -6.61
CA ASP A 15 -10.19 -2.48 -6.58
C ASP A 15 -10.55 -3.63 -5.64
N ALA A 16 -10.80 -3.30 -4.37
CA ALA A 16 -11.21 -4.28 -3.37
C ALA A 16 -12.74 -4.37 -3.34
N ASP A 17 -13.29 -5.49 -3.80
CA ASP A 17 -14.72 -5.77 -3.77
C ASP A 17 -15.08 -6.74 -2.63
N VAL A 18 -16.29 -7.30 -2.64
CA VAL A 18 -16.81 -8.26 -1.65
C VAL A 18 -15.75 -9.32 -1.31
N GLY A 19 -15.43 -9.44 -0.01
CA GLY A 19 -14.43 -10.37 0.53
C GLY A 19 -12.97 -9.90 0.43
N GLY A 20 -12.70 -8.81 -0.30
CA GLY A 20 -11.38 -8.22 -0.43
C GLY A 20 -10.98 -7.42 0.81
N THR A 21 -9.90 -7.83 1.48
CA THR A 21 -9.30 -7.10 2.61
C THR A 21 -7.84 -6.80 2.32
N VAL A 22 -7.45 -5.52 2.29
CA VAL A 22 -6.11 -5.10 1.86
C VAL A 22 -5.48 -4.12 2.85
N LEU A 23 -4.36 -4.54 3.44
CA LEU A 23 -3.37 -3.63 4.04
C LEU A 23 -2.37 -3.23 2.96
N ALA A 24 -2.28 -1.94 2.65
CA ALA A 24 -1.36 -1.38 1.65
C ALA A 24 -0.42 -0.37 2.29
N GLU A 25 0.86 -0.67 2.39
CA GLU A 25 1.83 0.20 3.06
C GLU A 25 3.15 0.32 2.28
N GLY A 26 3.78 1.48 2.34
CA GLY A 26 5.08 1.71 1.71
C GLY A 26 5.08 1.57 0.17
N ASN A 27 3.93 1.66 -0.51
CA ASN A 27 3.89 1.59 -1.97
C ASN A 27 4.08 2.98 -2.59
N TYR A 28 4.56 3.03 -3.83
CA TYR A 28 4.68 4.26 -4.61
C TYR A 28 3.78 4.19 -5.84
N PHE A 29 2.87 5.15 -5.98
CA PHE A 29 2.02 5.33 -7.15
C PHE A 29 2.52 6.54 -7.94
N ASN A 30 2.92 6.32 -9.19
CA ASN A 30 3.42 7.35 -10.11
C ASN A 30 2.55 7.40 -11.37
N LYS A 31 1.96 8.56 -11.67
CA LYS A 31 1.07 8.74 -12.82
C LYS A 31 -0.05 7.69 -12.88
N VAL A 32 -0.63 7.34 -11.73
CA VAL A 32 -1.75 6.40 -11.64
C VAL A 32 -3.04 7.21 -11.56
N LYS A 33 -3.89 7.12 -12.59
CA LYS A 33 -5.12 7.91 -12.68
C LYS A 33 -6.06 7.65 -11.50
N THR A 34 -6.29 6.38 -11.17
CA THR A 34 -7.15 5.97 -10.06
C THR A 34 -6.43 4.93 -9.18
N PRO A 35 -5.60 5.36 -8.20
CA PRO A 35 -4.85 4.44 -7.35
C PRO A 35 -5.75 3.47 -6.58
N SER A 36 -6.91 3.95 -6.12
CA SER A 36 -7.98 3.14 -5.54
C SER A 36 -9.31 3.52 -6.17
N THR A 37 -10.11 2.53 -6.58
CA THR A 37 -11.51 2.74 -7.01
C THR A 37 -12.38 3.25 -5.86
N GLY A 38 -11.96 2.97 -4.62
CA GLY A 38 -12.71 3.30 -3.42
C GLY A 38 -13.97 2.46 -3.21
N ASN A 39 -14.06 1.29 -3.87
CA ASN A 39 -15.19 0.38 -3.73
C ASN A 39 -15.52 0.11 -2.25
N VAL A 40 -16.79 0.33 -1.88
CA VAL A 40 -17.25 0.27 -0.49
C VAL A 40 -17.47 -1.15 0.01
N ASN A 41 -17.64 -2.10 -0.91
CA ASN A 41 -17.92 -3.51 -0.62
C ASN A 41 -16.70 -4.26 -0.07
N GLY A 42 -15.48 -3.86 -0.46
CA GLY A 42 -14.24 -4.35 0.13
C GLY A 42 -13.78 -3.49 1.31
N ALA A 43 -12.61 -3.85 1.86
CA ALA A 43 -12.04 -3.12 2.97
C ALA A 43 -10.53 -2.89 2.79
N VAL A 44 -10.14 -1.61 2.80
CA VAL A 44 -8.76 -1.20 2.56
C VAL A 44 -8.27 -0.32 3.69
N PHE A 45 -7.05 -0.59 4.14
CA PHE A 45 -6.26 0.31 4.97
C PHE A 45 -4.97 0.66 4.23
N ALA A 46 -4.87 1.90 3.75
CA ALA A 46 -3.71 2.41 3.01
C ALA A 46 -3.25 3.76 3.60
N PRO A 47 -2.34 3.76 4.58
CA PRO A 47 -1.87 4.99 5.23
C PRO A 47 -1.26 5.98 4.25
N THR A 48 -1.69 7.24 4.32
CA THR A 48 -1.10 8.39 3.62
C THR A 48 -0.76 9.54 4.57
N SER A 49 -1.00 9.36 5.88
CA SER A 49 -0.67 10.31 6.95
C SER A 49 -0.08 9.61 8.17
N ALA A 50 0.71 10.35 8.96
CA ALA A 50 1.30 9.84 10.20
C ALA A 50 0.25 9.34 11.20
N THR A 51 -0.92 9.99 11.27
CA THR A 51 -2.04 9.57 12.10
C THR A 51 -2.54 8.19 11.73
N MET A 52 -2.74 7.92 10.43
CA MET A 52 -3.12 6.60 9.95
C MET A 52 -2.04 5.56 10.24
N ALA A 53 -0.77 5.89 9.96
CA ALA A 53 0.35 4.99 10.20
C ALA A 53 0.42 4.49 11.66
N ASN A 54 0.15 5.37 12.63
CA ASN A 54 0.16 5.03 14.05
C ASN A 54 -0.91 3.99 14.43
N GLN A 55 -2.03 3.89 13.68
CA GLN A 55 -3.12 2.96 13.98
C GLN A 55 -2.71 1.48 13.86
N CYS A 56 -1.59 1.18 13.20
CA CYS A 56 -1.07 -0.19 13.12
C CYS A 56 -0.37 -0.68 14.37
N SER A 57 0.06 0.23 15.26
CA SER A 57 0.94 -0.09 16.39
C SER A 57 0.33 -1.15 17.31
N THR A 58 -0.97 -1.05 17.60
CA THR A 58 -1.67 -1.98 18.50
C THR A 58 -1.78 -3.39 17.92
N SER A 59 -2.08 -3.51 16.62
CA SER A 59 -2.37 -4.81 15.99
C SER A 59 -1.10 -5.48 15.45
N LEU A 60 -0.23 -4.71 14.78
CA LEU A 60 0.98 -5.21 14.13
C LEU A 60 2.21 -5.17 15.03
N GLY A 61 2.19 -4.38 16.11
CA GLY A 61 3.38 -4.14 16.95
C GLY A 61 4.37 -3.15 16.34
N ARG A 62 4.00 -2.50 15.23
CA ARG A 62 4.79 -1.50 14.51
C ARG A 62 3.86 -0.47 13.86
N LYS A 63 4.41 0.71 13.57
CA LYS A 63 3.72 1.67 12.70
C LYS A 63 3.67 1.12 11.27
N CYS A 64 2.58 1.40 10.56
CA CYS A 64 2.56 1.16 9.13
C CYS A 64 3.37 2.22 8.40
N VAL A 65 3.83 1.91 7.19
CA VAL A 65 4.55 2.86 6.35
C VAL A 65 3.62 3.55 5.35
N LEU A 66 3.84 4.84 5.14
CA LEU A 66 3.00 5.64 4.24
C LEU A 66 3.15 5.19 2.79
N ASN A 67 2.06 5.27 2.03
CA ASN A 67 2.11 5.20 0.57
C ASN A 67 2.41 6.59 0.01
N THR A 68 3.14 6.64 -1.10
CA THR A 68 3.45 7.87 -1.83
C THR A 68 2.61 7.98 -3.09
N LEU A 69 2.00 9.16 -3.29
CA LEU A 69 1.25 9.52 -4.49
C LEU A 69 2.05 10.59 -5.23
N GLY A 70 2.76 10.19 -6.29
CA GLY A 70 3.63 11.04 -7.09
C GLY A 70 3.15 11.20 -8.54
N GLY A 71 3.78 12.11 -9.27
CA GLY A 71 3.59 12.26 -10.72
C GLY A 71 2.17 12.61 -11.15
N GLY A 72 1.39 13.28 -10.32
CA GLY A 72 -0.01 13.62 -10.61
C GLY A 72 -0.98 12.44 -10.45
N SER A 73 -0.61 11.41 -9.67
CA SER A 73 -1.53 10.32 -9.35
C SER A 73 -2.78 10.81 -8.62
N GLY A 74 -3.89 10.09 -8.79
CA GLY A 74 -5.13 10.32 -8.04
C GLY A 74 -5.00 10.01 -6.55
N ALA A 75 -6.13 10.03 -5.84
CA ALA A 75 -6.17 9.72 -4.40
C ALA A 75 -6.36 8.22 -4.12
N LEU A 76 -5.96 7.79 -2.92
CA LEU A 76 -6.34 6.49 -2.34
C LEU A 76 -7.70 6.62 -1.63
N THR A 77 -8.78 6.78 -2.41
CA THR A 77 -10.13 6.97 -1.88
C THR A 77 -10.63 5.75 -1.09
N ASN A 78 -11.36 6.00 0.01
CA ASN A 78 -11.99 4.98 0.86
C ASN A 78 -11.03 3.91 1.42
N THR A 79 -9.82 4.32 1.80
CA THR A 79 -8.76 3.42 2.28
C THR A 79 -8.40 3.60 3.76
N ALA A 80 -9.31 4.15 4.57
CA ALA A 80 -9.07 4.43 5.99
C ALA A 80 -9.72 3.40 6.95
N LYS A 81 -10.03 2.18 6.49
CA LYS A 81 -10.71 1.15 7.29
C LYS A 81 -9.75 0.44 8.25
N ASN A 82 -9.29 1.13 9.30
CA ASN A 82 -8.27 0.63 10.24
C ASN A 82 -8.68 -0.65 11.01
N SER A 83 -9.98 -0.92 11.16
CA SER A 83 -10.48 -2.12 11.83
C SER A 83 -9.99 -3.42 11.19
N ILE A 84 -9.61 -3.41 9.91
CA ILE A 84 -9.08 -4.60 9.24
C ILE A 84 -7.66 -4.96 9.69
N VAL A 85 -6.92 -4.02 10.28
CA VAL A 85 -5.51 -4.24 10.62
C VAL A 85 -5.37 -5.38 11.64
N SER A 86 -6.34 -5.55 12.54
CA SER A 86 -6.36 -6.64 13.53
C SER A 86 -6.52 -8.03 12.91
N GLN A 87 -6.96 -8.13 11.65
CA GLN A 87 -7.10 -9.39 10.93
C GLN A 87 -5.74 -9.91 10.41
N PHE A 88 -4.73 -9.04 10.32
CA PHE A 88 -3.38 -9.40 9.85
C PHE A 88 -2.53 -9.95 11.01
N THR A 89 -2.85 -11.16 11.44
CA THR A 89 -2.23 -11.81 12.62
C THR A 89 -0.97 -12.62 12.33
N ALA A 90 -0.74 -12.98 11.06
CA ALA A 90 0.38 -13.82 10.67
C ALA A 90 1.72 -13.16 11.02
N SER A 91 2.63 -13.95 11.61
CA SER A 91 3.95 -13.47 12.05
C SER A 91 4.72 -12.77 10.93
N VAL A 92 4.64 -13.29 9.71
CA VAL A 92 5.29 -12.70 8.52
C VAL A 92 4.82 -11.28 8.20
N VAL A 93 3.57 -10.92 8.54
CA VAL A 93 3.05 -9.56 8.34
C VAL A 93 3.50 -8.64 9.46
N LYS A 94 3.46 -9.12 10.70
CA LYS A 94 3.88 -8.35 11.88
C LYS A 94 5.38 -8.05 11.86
N SER A 95 6.20 -9.02 11.43
CA SER A 95 7.64 -8.89 11.30
C SER A 95 8.11 -8.26 9.98
N ALA A 96 7.19 -7.85 9.10
CA ALA A 96 7.57 -7.30 7.80
C ALA A 96 8.38 -6.00 7.97
N SER A 97 9.56 -5.95 7.36
CA SER A 97 10.37 -4.74 7.25
C SER A 97 9.99 -4.00 5.99
N ILE A 98 9.35 -2.85 6.16
CA ILE A 98 8.83 -2.05 5.06
C ILE A 98 9.82 -0.91 4.79
N MET A 99 10.36 -0.84 3.57
CA MET A 99 11.33 0.20 3.20
C MET A 99 10.64 1.57 3.07
N ASP A 100 11.44 2.63 3.14
CA ASP A 100 10.99 4.00 2.90
C ASP A 100 10.40 4.11 1.49
N PRO A 101 9.15 4.59 1.34
CA PRO A 101 8.47 4.63 0.04
C PRO A 101 9.22 5.49 -0.99
N SER A 102 10.02 6.48 -0.57
CA SER A 102 10.84 7.31 -1.48
C SER A 102 11.91 6.50 -2.24
N THR A 103 12.32 5.35 -1.71
CA THR A 103 13.33 4.47 -2.30
C THR A 103 12.73 3.33 -3.13
N VAL A 104 11.40 3.14 -3.07
CA VAL A 104 10.72 2.01 -3.71
C VAL A 104 10.83 2.06 -5.22
N ALA A 105 10.66 3.23 -5.84
CA ALA A 105 10.71 3.35 -7.29
C ALA A 105 12.07 2.92 -7.86
N SER A 106 13.18 3.42 -7.30
CA SER A 106 14.53 3.06 -7.73
C SER A 106 14.84 1.60 -7.45
N TYR A 107 14.47 1.09 -6.27
CA TYR A 107 14.69 -0.30 -5.90
C TYR A 107 13.94 -1.27 -6.81
N VAL A 108 12.64 -1.04 -7.04
CA VAL A 108 11.84 -1.92 -7.90
C VAL A 108 12.35 -1.91 -9.34
N LEU A 109 12.69 -0.75 -9.92
CA LEU A 109 13.25 -0.67 -11.27
C LEU A 109 14.61 -1.37 -11.42
N ALA A 110 15.40 -1.41 -10.36
CA ALA A 110 16.69 -2.09 -10.37
C ALA A 110 16.56 -3.62 -10.28
N ASN A 111 15.57 -4.12 -9.53
CA ASN A 111 15.53 -5.51 -9.04
C ASN A 111 14.33 -6.34 -9.53
N ALA A 112 13.25 -5.73 -10.02
CA ALA A 112 12.07 -6.49 -10.45
C ALA A 112 12.19 -6.96 -11.91
N GLY A 113 11.69 -8.17 -12.17
CA GLY A 113 11.59 -8.75 -13.51
C GLY A 113 12.59 -9.86 -13.79
N THR A 114 12.36 -10.59 -14.87
CA THR A 114 13.19 -11.74 -15.27
C THR A 114 14.63 -11.30 -15.56
N GLY A 115 15.61 -12.09 -15.10
CA GLY A 115 17.03 -11.78 -15.28
C GLY A 115 17.60 -10.78 -14.27
N LYS A 116 16.78 -10.27 -13.35
CA LYS A 116 17.22 -9.61 -12.13
C LYS A 116 17.31 -10.66 -11.03
N VAL A 117 18.53 -11.04 -10.67
CA VAL A 117 18.81 -12.00 -9.60
C VAL A 117 19.71 -11.30 -8.60
N ASN A 118 19.21 -11.20 -7.38
CA ASN A 118 19.91 -10.65 -6.23
C ASN A 118 20.56 -11.79 -5.47
#